data_AF-A0A3N2DMP8-F1
#
_entry.id   AF-A0A3N2DMP8-F1
#
_cell.length_a   1.000
_cell.length_b   1.000
_cell.length_c   1.000
_cell.angle_alpha   90.00
_cell.angle_beta   90.00
_cell.angle_gamma   90.00
#
_symmetry.space_group_name_H-M   'P 1'
#
loop_
_entity.id
_entity.type
_entity.pdbx_description
1 polymer ?
#
loop_
_entity_poly.entity_id
_entity_poly.type
_entity_poly.pdbx_seq_one_letter_code
_entity_poly.pdbx_strand_id
1 'polypeptide(L)'
;MYFCLISIDNPLTINNIKILIMLKSTLFGTLFAATMLLSSVSHAALIPVQVDVTSTWNSVGGGSGTYNTVTQDLNVNYTLHTPNANMDTVNQAHYNGLMGEIMTLSCEGPPSQCSWVPENQWQSVIVLSNSLDALGNGVIETQFSVGITTVDSTFSVSAVPVPASAILFGSALLGLIGVRSKQRQ
;
A
#
# COMPACT_ATOMS: atom_id res chain seq x y z
N MET A 1 46.76 -26.96 41.27
CA MET A 1 45.61 -26.84 40.35
C MET A 1 45.98 -27.63 39.10
N TYR A 2 45.43 -28.82 38.93
CA TYR A 2 45.78 -29.73 37.84
C TYR A 2 45.07 -29.30 36.55
N PHE A 3 45.86 -28.97 35.52
CA PHE A 3 45.35 -28.86 34.15
C PHE A 3 45.19 -30.27 33.58
N CYS A 4 43.94 -30.70 33.40
CA CYS A 4 43.62 -31.92 32.68
C CYS A 4 43.66 -31.60 31.18
N LEU A 5 44.78 -31.91 30.52
CA LEU A 5 44.89 -31.92 29.06
C LEU A 5 44.20 -33.19 28.55
N ILE A 6 43.02 -33.04 27.96
CA ILE A 6 42.36 -34.11 27.22
C ILE A 6 43.03 -34.15 25.83
N SER A 7 43.90 -35.13 25.61
CA SER A 7 44.38 -35.49 24.27
C SER A 7 43.24 -36.18 23.53
N ILE A 8 42.76 -35.58 22.44
CA ILE A 8 41.74 -36.17 21.55
C ILE A 8 42.47 -36.66 20.30
N ASP A 9 43.07 -37.85 20.41
CA ASP A 9 43.75 -38.55 19.31
C ASP A 9 42.74 -39.32 18.44
N ASN A 10 41.73 -38.63 17.90
CA ASN A 10 40.84 -39.24 16.93
C ASN A 10 40.49 -38.27 15.78
N PRO A 11 40.94 -38.53 14.54
CA PRO A 11 40.70 -37.64 13.41
C PRO A 11 39.22 -37.57 12.97
N LEU A 12 38.38 -38.51 13.43
CA LEU A 12 36.93 -38.54 13.16
C LEU A 12 36.13 -37.53 14.00
N THR A 13 36.61 -37.16 15.19
CA THR A 13 35.92 -36.20 16.08
C THR A 13 36.16 -34.74 15.70
N ILE A 14 37.30 -34.43 15.07
CA ILE A 14 37.65 -33.05 14.64
C ILE A 14 36.79 -32.61 13.45
N ASN A 15 36.49 -33.52 12.52
CA ASN A 15 35.63 -33.21 11.37
C ASN A 15 34.18 -32.97 11.79
N ASN A 16 33.65 -33.71 12.77
CA ASN A 16 32.29 -33.50 13.27
C ASN A 16 32.13 -32.17 14.02
N ILE A 17 33.15 -31.71 14.75
CA ILE A 17 33.11 -30.40 15.43
C ILE A 17 33.23 -29.24 14.43
N LYS A 18 34.07 -29.37 13.39
CA LYS A 18 34.15 -28.38 12.30
C LYS A 18 32.81 -28.25 11.55
N ILE A 19 32.14 -29.36 11.26
CA ILE A 19 30.83 -29.36 10.59
C ILE A 19 29.77 -28.70 11.49
N LEU A 20 29.78 -28.97 12.80
CA LEU A 20 28.81 -28.39 13.75
C LEU A 20 29.01 -26.88 13.95
N ILE A 21 30.25 -26.39 13.93
CA ILE A 21 30.56 -24.95 14.00
C ILE A 21 30.21 -24.24 12.68
N MET A 22 30.46 -24.87 11.52
CA MET A 22 30.03 -24.32 10.23
C MET A 22 28.50 -24.27 10.10
N LEU A 23 27.77 -25.30 10.55
CA LEU A 23 26.31 -25.33 10.49
C LEU A 23 25.66 -24.24 11.35
N LYS A 24 26.21 -23.94 12.54
CA LYS A 24 25.70 -22.85 13.40
C LYS A 24 25.93 -21.47 12.79
N SER A 25 27.04 -21.27 12.07
CA SER A 25 27.37 -19.98 11.45
C SER A 25 26.49 -19.67 10.23
N THR A 26 26.18 -20.67 9.40
CA THR A 26 25.25 -20.50 8.26
C THR A 26 23.80 -20.34 8.69
N LEU A 27 23.34 -21.07 9.73
CA LEU A 27 21.98 -20.92 10.24
C LEU A 27 21.73 -19.55 10.89
N PHE A 28 22.71 -19.00 11.62
CA PHE A 28 22.59 -17.65 12.18
C PHE A 28 22.61 -16.58 11.08
N GLY A 29 23.44 -16.75 10.04
CA GLY A 29 23.49 -15.82 8.91
C GLY A 29 22.18 -15.77 8.10
N THR A 30 21.53 -16.92 7.88
CA THR A 30 20.24 -16.95 7.17
C THR A 30 19.10 -16.43 8.04
N LEU A 31 19.10 -16.70 9.35
CA LEU A 31 18.09 -16.14 10.26
C LEU A 31 18.20 -14.61 10.39
N PHE A 32 19.43 -14.08 10.43
CA PHE A 32 19.68 -12.63 10.49
C PHE A 32 19.34 -11.94 9.16
N ALA A 33 19.65 -12.57 8.03
CA ALA A 33 19.26 -12.06 6.71
C ALA A 33 17.73 -12.11 6.53
N ALA A 34 17.06 -13.16 6.99
CA ALA A 34 15.61 -13.27 6.98
C ALA A 34 14.96 -12.22 7.89
N THR A 35 15.45 -12.02 9.11
CA THR A 35 14.92 -10.95 10.00
C THR A 35 15.22 -9.54 9.49
N MET A 36 16.35 -9.30 8.82
CA MET A 36 16.60 -8.02 8.16
C MET A 36 15.70 -7.79 6.94
N LEU A 37 15.45 -8.81 6.12
CA LEU A 37 14.48 -8.78 5.02
C LEU A 37 13.02 -8.60 5.51
N LEU A 38 12.68 -9.15 6.68
CA LEU A 38 11.35 -8.93 7.29
C LEU A 38 11.25 -7.56 8.00
N SER A 39 12.35 -7.00 8.51
CA SER A 39 12.35 -5.71 9.20
C SER A 39 12.27 -4.49 8.26
N SER A 40 12.71 -4.64 7.00
CA SER A 40 12.69 -3.54 6.02
C SER A 40 11.31 -3.22 5.45
N VAL A 41 10.27 -4.02 5.73
CA VAL A 41 8.89 -3.79 5.25
C VAL A 41 8.07 -2.90 6.20
N SER A 42 8.68 -2.39 7.28
CA SER A 42 7.98 -1.56 8.29
C SER A 42 7.99 -0.04 7.99
N HIS A 43 8.53 0.40 6.86
CA HIS A 43 8.41 1.79 6.42
C HIS A 43 7.10 1.95 5.67
N ALA A 44 6.28 2.92 6.08
CA ALA A 44 5.00 3.32 5.49
C ALA A 44 4.90 2.95 4.00
N ALA A 45 4.29 1.80 3.72
CA ALA A 45 4.07 1.39 2.35
C ALA A 45 2.87 2.20 1.88
N LEU A 46 3.15 3.25 1.12
CA LEU A 46 2.16 3.87 0.25
C LEU A 46 1.84 2.84 -0.84
N ILE A 47 0.66 2.23 -0.73
CA ILE A 47 0.20 1.22 -1.69
C ILE A 47 -0.55 1.95 -2.80
N PRO A 48 -0.18 1.80 -4.07
CA PRO A 48 -1.01 2.29 -5.17
C PRO A 48 -2.33 1.53 -5.19
N VAL A 49 -3.44 2.26 -5.32
CA VAL A 49 -4.78 1.67 -5.35
C VAL A 49 -5.55 2.17 -6.57
N GLN A 50 -6.50 1.37 -7.02
CA GLN A 50 -7.56 1.74 -7.95
C GLN A 50 -8.88 1.82 -7.20
N VAL A 51 -9.75 2.74 -7.64
CA VAL A 51 -11.08 2.92 -7.08
C VAL A 51 -12.12 2.86 -8.17
N ASP A 52 -13.21 2.13 -7.91
CA ASP A 52 -14.45 2.20 -8.67
C ASP A 52 -15.49 2.89 -7.80
N VAL A 53 -16.18 3.88 -8.37
CA VAL A 53 -17.11 4.73 -7.62
C VAL A 53 -18.50 4.62 -8.22
N THR A 54 -19.48 4.40 -7.36
CA THR A 54 -20.90 4.40 -7.71
C THR A 54 -21.68 5.30 -6.77
N SER A 55 -22.75 5.95 -7.22
CA SER A 55 -23.59 6.80 -6.38
C SER A 55 -25.09 6.53 -6.55
N THR A 56 -25.89 7.01 -5.60
CA THR A 56 -27.37 6.95 -5.68
C THR A 56 -27.95 7.81 -6.80
N TRP A 57 -27.16 8.68 -7.42
CA TRP A 57 -27.54 9.45 -8.61
C TRP A 57 -27.28 8.70 -9.93
N ASN A 58 -26.99 7.40 -9.85
CA ASN A 58 -26.50 6.58 -10.95
C ASN A 58 -25.20 7.10 -11.55
N SER A 59 -24.41 7.86 -10.77
CA SER A 59 -23.06 8.23 -11.21
C SER A 59 -22.18 7.00 -11.12
N VAL A 60 -21.33 6.82 -12.13
CA VAL A 60 -20.37 5.73 -12.22
C VAL A 60 -19.03 6.28 -12.69
N GLY A 61 -17.96 5.75 -12.15
CA GLY A 61 -16.64 6.11 -12.61
C GLY A 61 -15.55 5.41 -11.83
N GLY A 62 -14.34 5.92 -11.95
CA GLY A 62 -13.19 5.26 -11.36
C GLY A 62 -11.96 6.13 -11.39
N GLY A 63 -10.92 5.63 -10.73
CA GLY A 63 -9.76 6.43 -10.43
C GLY A 63 -8.62 5.63 -9.85
N SER A 64 -7.62 6.37 -9.37
CA SER A 64 -6.44 5.81 -8.75
C SER A 64 -5.88 6.73 -7.69
N GLY A 65 -5.08 6.17 -6.80
CA GLY A 65 -4.50 6.92 -5.71
C GLY A 65 -3.52 6.11 -4.90
N THR A 66 -3.36 6.52 -3.65
CA THR A 66 -2.48 5.86 -2.69
C THR A 66 -3.18 5.63 -1.37
N TYR A 67 -2.89 4.49 -0.76
CA TYR A 67 -3.29 4.15 0.59
C TYR A 67 -2.06 4.09 1.50
N ASN A 68 -2.08 4.84 2.59
CA ASN A 68 -1.05 4.82 3.61
C ASN A 68 -1.39 3.80 4.69
N THR A 69 -0.68 2.68 4.69
CA THR A 69 -0.88 1.58 5.64
C THR A 69 -0.63 1.93 7.11
N VAL A 70 0.08 3.04 7.38
CA VAL A 70 0.41 3.47 8.75
C VAL A 70 -0.65 4.42 9.30
N THR A 71 -1.06 5.41 8.50
CA THR A 71 -2.05 6.41 8.93
C THR A 71 -3.48 6.02 8.59
N GLN A 72 -3.67 4.99 7.76
CA GLN A 72 -4.95 4.59 7.16
C GLN A 72 -5.57 5.70 6.28
N ASP A 73 -4.72 6.59 5.77
CA ASP A 73 -5.14 7.65 4.84
C ASP A 73 -5.24 7.09 3.41
N LEU A 74 -6.39 7.30 2.78
CA LEU A 74 -6.62 7.04 1.36
C LEU A 74 -6.72 8.38 0.62
N ASN A 75 -5.86 8.60 -0.38
CA ASN A 75 -5.91 9.78 -1.25
C ASN A 75 -6.10 9.32 -2.70
N VAL A 76 -7.18 9.72 -3.34
CA VAL A 76 -7.58 9.23 -4.66
C VAL A 76 -8.04 10.34 -5.58
N ASN A 77 -7.65 10.23 -6.85
CA ASN A 77 -8.19 11.03 -7.94
C ASN A 77 -9.10 10.14 -8.78
N TYR A 78 -10.32 10.58 -9.06
CA TYR A 78 -11.30 9.79 -9.79
C TYR A 78 -12.19 10.67 -10.65
N THR A 79 -12.72 10.08 -11.71
CA THR A 79 -13.74 10.72 -12.54
C THR A 79 -15.10 10.10 -12.23
N LEU A 80 -16.15 10.90 -12.32
CA LEU A 80 -17.53 10.44 -12.22
C LEU A 80 -18.32 10.92 -13.43
N HIS A 81 -18.89 9.97 -14.15
CA HIS A 81 -19.91 10.24 -15.15
C HIS A 81 -21.29 10.16 -14.50
N THR A 82 -22.10 11.21 -14.64
CA THR A 82 -23.49 11.25 -14.13
C THR A 82 -24.46 11.31 -15.30
N PRO A 83 -24.99 10.17 -15.78
CA PRO A 83 -25.79 10.09 -16.99
C PRO A 83 -27.02 11.01 -16.98
N ASN A 84 -27.71 11.08 -15.84
CA ASN A 84 -28.94 11.87 -15.69
C ASN A 84 -28.72 13.38 -15.87
N ALA A 85 -27.53 13.86 -15.52
CA ALA A 85 -27.14 15.26 -15.68
C ALA A 85 -26.30 15.49 -16.95
N ASN A 86 -25.94 14.42 -17.66
CA ASN A 86 -25.00 14.46 -18.79
C ASN A 86 -23.74 15.28 -18.44
N MET A 87 -23.15 15.00 -17.28
CA MET A 87 -21.98 15.70 -16.76
C MET A 87 -20.91 14.72 -16.32
N ASP A 88 -19.66 15.12 -16.50
CA ASP A 88 -18.46 14.46 -16.02
C ASP A 88 -17.77 15.36 -14.99
N THR A 89 -17.32 14.78 -13.88
CA THR A 89 -16.57 15.51 -12.86
C THR A 89 -15.24 14.84 -12.59
N VAL A 90 -14.19 15.63 -12.46
CA VAL A 90 -12.89 15.17 -11.98
C VAL A 90 -12.77 15.56 -10.53
N ASN A 91 -12.53 14.60 -9.67
CA ASN A 91 -12.56 14.77 -8.22
C ASN A 91 -11.28 14.26 -7.59
N GLN A 92 -10.93 14.87 -6.47
CA GLN A 92 -9.93 14.39 -5.54
C GLN A 92 -10.63 14.11 -4.20
N ALA A 93 -10.37 12.95 -3.60
CA ALA A 93 -10.87 12.61 -2.29
C ALA A 93 -9.75 12.18 -1.36
N HIS A 94 -9.90 12.55 -0.09
CA HIS A 94 -9.03 12.15 1.00
C HIS A 94 -9.89 11.55 2.11
N TYR A 95 -9.59 10.33 2.52
CA TYR A 95 -10.28 9.64 3.61
C TYR A 95 -9.29 9.24 4.69
N ASN A 96 -9.62 9.54 5.94
CA ASN A 96 -8.90 9.10 7.13
C ASN A 96 -9.91 8.46 8.10
N GLY A 97 -9.93 7.14 8.14
CA GLY A 97 -10.88 6.38 8.97
C GLY A 97 -12.34 6.71 8.60
N LEU A 98 -13.04 7.40 9.51
CA LEU A 98 -14.44 7.80 9.38
C LEU A 98 -14.65 9.26 8.94
N MET A 99 -13.57 9.97 8.61
CA MET A 99 -13.62 11.33 8.09
C MET A 99 -13.17 11.34 6.63
N GLY A 100 -13.86 12.11 5.80
CA GLY A 100 -13.53 12.26 4.39
C GLY A 100 -13.66 13.71 3.94
N GLU A 101 -12.89 14.07 2.93
CA GLU A 101 -13.01 15.33 2.23
C GLU A 101 -12.94 15.07 0.72
N ILE A 102 -13.78 15.76 -0.04
CA ILE A 102 -13.82 15.67 -1.50
C ILE A 102 -13.70 17.07 -2.08
N MET A 103 -12.95 17.21 -3.16
CA MET A 103 -12.85 18.43 -3.94
C MET A 103 -13.09 18.09 -5.41
N THR A 104 -14.03 18.81 -6.03
CA THR A 104 -14.17 18.75 -7.49
C THR A 104 -13.16 19.69 -8.13
N LEU A 105 -12.30 19.14 -8.99
CA LEU A 105 -11.27 19.87 -9.73
C LEU A 105 -11.84 20.52 -11.00
N SER A 106 -12.76 19.82 -11.66
CA SER A 106 -13.44 20.31 -12.86
C SER A 106 -14.78 19.62 -13.08
N CYS A 107 -15.72 20.33 -13.70
CA CYS A 107 -16.98 19.79 -14.20
C CYS A 107 -17.12 20.06 -15.71
N GLU A 108 -17.33 19.01 -16.49
CA GLU A 108 -17.63 19.08 -17.93
C GLU A 108 -19.09 18.68 -18.16
N GLY A 109 -19.88 19.55 -18.78
CA GLY A 109 -21.30 19.30 -19.02
C GLY A 109 -22.09 20.57 -19.33
N PRO A 110 -23.43 20.49 -19.38
CA PRO A 110 -24.28 21.66 -19.52
C PRO A 110 -24.04 22.67 -18.38
N PRO A 111 -23.91 23.99 -18.66
CA PRO A 111 -23.64 25.00 -17.64
C PRO A 111 -24.65 25.00 -16.49
N SER A 112 -25.90 24.64 -16.76
CA SER A 112 -26.97 24.55 -15.77
C SER A 112 -26.79 23.42 -14.76
N GLN A 113 -25.96 22.42 -15.07
CA GLN A 113 -25.66 21.29 -14.18
C GLN A 113 -24.38 21.55 -13.39
N CYS A 114 -23.32 22.04 -14.06
CA CYS A 114 -22.06 22.36 -13.39
C CYS A 114 -22.13 23.60 -12.49
N SER A 115 -23.10 24.51 -12.66
CA SER A 115 -23.21 25.73 -11.83
C SER A 115 -23.43 25.48 -10.33
N TRP A 116 -23.83 24.27 -9.95
CA TRP A 116 -24.13 23.89 -8.57
C TRP A 116 -23.00 23.08 -7.93
N VAL A 117 -21.98 22.73 -8.73
CA VAL A 117 -20.83 21.95 -8.29
C VAL A 117 -19.75 22.94 -7.83
N PRO A 118 -19.40 22.96 -6.53
CA PRO A 118 -18.37 23.87 -6.04
C PRO A 118 -16.99 23.35 -6.45
N GLU A 119 -16.45 23.93 -7.52
CA GLU A 119 -15.11 23.62 -7.99
C GLU A 119 -14.04 24.25 -7.08
N ASN A 120 -12.92 23.53 -6.90
CA ASN A 120 -11.75 23.94 -6.13
C ASN A 120 -12.04 24.29 -4.66
N GLN A 121 -13.06 23.65 -4.08
CA GLN A 121 -13.40 23.77 -2.67
C GLN A 121 -13.48 22.39 -2.03
N TRP A 122 -12.78 22.21 -0.91
CA TRP A 122 -12.89 21.00 -0.11
C TRP A 122 -14.23 20.97 0.61
N GLN A 123 -14.94 19.87 0.44
CA GLN A 123 -16.20 19.58 1.11
C GLN A 123 -16.00 18.41 2.06
N SER A 124 -16.45 18.57 3.30
CA SER A 124 -16.46 17.47 4.26
C SER A 124 -17.51 16.43 3.86
N VAL A 125 -17.13 15.16 3.99
CA VAL A 125 -17.96 14.01 3.66
C VAL A 125 -18.04 13.10 4.88
N ILE A 126 -19.25 12.58 5.12
CA ILE A 126 -19.48 11.64 6.20
C ILE A 126 -19.15 10.26 5.67
N VAL A 127 -18.22 9.56 6.31
CA VAL A 127 -17.94 8.15 5.98
C VAL A 127 -18.86 7.28 6.85
N LEU A 128 -19.79 6.59 6.20
CA LEU A 128 -20.75 5.70 6.84
C LEU A 128 -20.08 4.40 7.26
N SER A 129 -19.21 3.86 6.40
CA SER A 129 -18.45 2.65 6.66
C SER A 129 -17.10 2.70 5.94
N ASN A 130 -16.09 2.10 6.56
CA ASN A 130 -14.77 1.93 5.98
C ASN A 130 -14.28 0.52 6.31
N SER A 131 -14.14 -0.32 5.29
CA SER A 131 -13.75 -1.72 5.42
C SER A 131 -12.37 -2.00 4.81
N LEU A 132 -11.52 -0.98 4.64
CA LEU A 132 -10.19 -1.16 4.07
C LEU A 132 -9.33 -2.07 4.95
N ASP A 133 -8.76 -3.10 4.34
CA ASP A 133 -7.81 -4.00 4.98
C ASP A 133 -6.40 -3.37 5.09
N ALA A 134 -5.46 -4.11 5.67
CA ALA A 134 -4.06 -3.67 5.81
C ALA A 134 -3.33 -3.50 4.47
N LEU A 135 -3.90 -4.00 3.37
CA LEU A 135 -3.35 -3.90 2.02
C LEU A 135 -4.05 -2.79 1.21
N GLY A 136 -5.08 -2.14 1.74
CA GLY A 136 -5.84 -1.11 1.06
C GLY A 136 -6.95 -1.65 0.15
N ASN A 137 -7.38 -2.90 0.32
CA ASN A 137 -8.55 -3.44 -0.36
C ASN A 137 -9.79 -3.30 0.52
N GLY A 138 -10.93 -2.95 -0.06
CA GLY A 138 -12.19 -2.91 0.66
C GLY A 138 -13.19 -1.95 0.04
N VAL A 139 -14.15 -1.52 0.84
CA VAL A 139 -15.21 -0.60 0.44
C VAL A 139 -15.27 0.56 1.43
N ILE A 140 -15.48 1.77 0.90
CA ILE A 140 -15.81 2.95 1.69
C ILE A 140 -17.18 3.45 1.21
N GLU A 141 -18.11 3.54 2.15
CA GLU A 141 -19.43 4.14 1.90
C GLU A 141 -19.45 5.53 2.49
N THR A 142 -19.91 6.49 1.70
CA THR A 142 -19.86 7.90 2.02
C THR A 142 -21.19 8.57 1.75
N GLN A 143 -21.46 9.63 2.49
CA GLN A 143 -22.62 10.48 2.31
C GLN A 143 -22.19 11.94 2.32
N PHE A 144 -22.60 12.69 1.31
CA PHE A 144 -22.40 14.14 1.24
C PHE A 144 -23.67 14.84 0.80
N SER A 145 -23.81 16.11 1.16
CA SER A 145 -24.99 16.91 0.86
C SER A 145 -24.71 17.89 -0.28
N VAL A 146 -25.54 17.83 -1.32
CA VAL A 146 -25.55 18.80 -2.43
C VAL A 146 -26.85 19.58 -2.32
N GLY A 147 -26.78 20.77 -1.71
CA GLY A 147 -27.98 21.56 -1.40
C GLY A 147 -28.86 20.87 -0.37
N ILE A 148 -30.08 20.48 -0.76
CA ILE A 148 -31.06 19.79 0.10
C ILE A 148 -31.07 18.26 -0.06
N THR A 149 -30.27 17.73 -0.99
CA THR A 149 -30.26 16.31 -1.34
C THR A 149 -28.99 15.66 -0.79
N THR A 150 -29.15 14.50 -0.16
CA THR A 150 -28.02 13.65 0.23
C THR A 150 -27.69 12.68 -0.89
N VAL A 151 -26.40 12.55 -1.18
CA VAL A 151 -25.87 11.61 -2.16
C VAL A 151 -25.04 10.59 -1.40
N ASP A 152 -25.40 9.31 -1.55
CA ASP A 152 -24.60 8.22 -1.03
C ASP A 152 -23.71 7.69 -2.16
N SER A 153 -22.43 7.54 -1.86
CA SER A 153 -21.42 7.06 -2.80
C SER A 153 -20.65 5.90 -2.21
N THR A 154 -20.46 4.85 -3.00
CA THR A 154 -19.69 3.66 -2.65
C THR A 154 -18.40 3.64 -3.45
N PHE A 155 -17.27 3.58 -2.76
CA PHE A 155 -15.93 3.47 -3.31
C PHE A 155 -15.43 2.03 -3.09
N SER A 156 -15.32 1.25 -4.15
CA SER A 156 -14.67 -0.05 -4.12
C SER A 156 -13.18 0.15 -4.39
N VAL A 157 -12.33 -0.15 -3.42
CA VAL A 157 -10.89 0.09 -3.47
C VAL A 157 -10.15 -1.23 -3.64
N SER A 158 -9.22 -1.28 -4.59
CA SER A 158 -8.36 -2.43 -4.83
C SER A 158 -6.91 -2.01 -4.93
N ALA A 159 -6.03 -2.71 -4.21
CA ALA A 159 -4.60 -2.50 -4.28
C ALA A 159 -4.07 -2.95 -5.65
N VAL A 160 -3.28 -2.10 -6.30
CA VAL A 160 -2.60 -2.46 -7.54
C VAL A 160 -1.42 -3.37 -7.20
N PRO A 161 -1.40 -4.62 -7.70
CA PRO A 161 -0.28 -5.52 -7.46
C PRO A 161 1.00 -4.90 -8.02
N VAL A 162 2.00 -4.68 -7.16
CA VAL A 162 3.31 -4.22 -7.62
C VAL A 162 3.86 -5.30 -8.56
N PRO A 163 4.22 -4.96 -9.81
CA PRO A 163 4.66 -5.96 -10.75
C PRO A 163 5.89 -6.68 -10.21
N ALA A 164 5.92 -8.01 -10.34
CA ALA A 164 7.00 -8.87 -9.85
C ALA A 164 8.39 -8.42 -10.34
N SER A 165 8.46 -7.67 -11.44
CA SER A 165 9.67 -7.03 -11.94
C SER A 165 10.31 -6.06 -10.94
N ALA A 166 9.54 -5.33 -10.14
CA ALA A 166 10.10 -4.46 -9.10
C ALA A 166 10.80 -5.27 -7.99
N ILE A 167 10.23 -6.42 -7.64
CA ILE A 167 10.80 -7.36 -6.66
C ILE A 167 12.07 -8.01 -7.23
N LEU A 168 12.04 -8.42 -8.51
CA LEU A 168 13.19 -8.97 -9.23
C LEU A 168 14.31 -7.94 -9.38
N PHE A 169 13.98 -6.67 -9.63
CA PHE A 169 14.97 -5.60 -9.73
C PHE A 169 15.65 -5.34 -8.37
N GLY A 170 14.89 -5.31 -7.29
CA GLY A 170 15.44 -5.19 -5.94
C GLY A 170 16.36 -6.34 -5.56
N SER A 171 15.97 -7.58 -5.88
CA SER A 171 16.79 -8.77 -5.60
C SER A 171 18.05 -8.85 -6.49
N ALA A 172 17.97 -8.42 -7.75
CA ALA A 172 19.13 -8.30 -8.63
C ALA A 172 20.13 -7.24 -8.13
N LEU A 173 19.64 -6.09 -7.66
CA LEU A 173 20.48 -5.02 -7.10
C LEU A 173 21.24 -5.49 -5.85
N LEU A 174 20.55 -6.18 -4.93
CA LEU A 174 21.18 -6.78 -3.74
C LEU A 174 22.22 -7.84 -4.12
N GLY A 175 21.93 -8.66 -5.14
CA GLY A 175 22.89 -9.62 -5.69
C GLY A 175 24.17 -8.94 -6.20
N LEU A 176 24.04 -7.83 -6.91
CA LEU A 176 25.16 -7.04 -7.45
C LEU A 176 26.03 -6.41 -6.35
N ILE A 177 25.43 -5.91 -5.28
CA ILE A 177 26.16 -5.36 -4.11
C ILE A 177 26.93 -6.49 -3.40
N GLY A 178 26.31 -7.66 -3.25
CA GLY A 178 26.94 -8.83 -2.65
C GLY A 178 28.17 -9.32 -3.43
N VAL A 179 28.10 -9.36 -4.76
CA VAL A 179 29.21 -9.79 -5.63
C VAL A 179 30.40 -8.82 -5.56
N ARG A 180 30.15 -7.51 -5.48
CA ARG A 180 31.22 -6.50 -5.41
C ARG A 180 32.01 -6.54 -4.09
N SER A 181 31.41 -7.02 -3.01
CA SER A 181 32.09 -7.19 -1.71
C SER A 181 33.14 -8.31 -1.73
N LYS A 182 32.92 -9.36 -2.54
CA LYS A 182 33.85 -10.50 -2.68
C LYS A 182 35.09 -10.22 -3.54
N GLN A 183 35.10 -9.15 -4.34
CA GLN A 183 36.27 -8.75 -5.13
C GLN A 183 37.25 -7.83 -4.37
N ARG A 184 36.94 -7.45 -3.13
CA ARG A 184 37.82 -6.59 -2.28
C ARG A 184 38.47 -7.32 -1.10
N GLN A 185 38.31 -8.64 -1.01
CA GLN A 185 39.06 -9.52 -0.10
C GLN A 185 40.04 -10.36 -0.89
#